data_AF-A0A7K2XCS0-F1
#
_entry.id   AF-A0A7K2XCS0-F1
#
_cell.length_a   1.000
_cell.length_b   1.000
_cell.length_c   1.000
_cell.angle_alpha   90.00
_cell.angle_beta   90.00
_cell.angle_gamma   90.00
#
_symmetry.space_group_name_H-M   'P 1'
#
loop_
_entity.id
_entity.type
_entity.pdbx_description
1 polymer ?
#
loop_
_entity_poly.entity_id
_entity_poly.type
_entity_poly.pdbx_seq_one_letter_code
_entity_poly.pdbx_strand_id
1 'polypeptide(L)'
;EGAEVHDWRAGRDPGPGLVRETASLARLVREVGPDLVHAHSAKAGLCARLVVRGRIPTVYQPHAWSFEAVRGTTAALARSWERFGARWTDRVLCVSEAERRTGEAVGVEADWSVVHNGVDTARFANDGPPRNPAPTVVCVGRLCRQKGQDVLLAAW
;
A
#
# COMPACT_ATOMS: atom_id res chain seq x y z
N GLU A 1 20.89 -12.48 8.19
CA GLU A 1 20.87 -12.70 6.73
C GLU A 1 19.67 -11.97 6.16
N GLY A 2 19.89 -11.17 5.13
CA GLY A 2 18.86 -10.30 4.54
C GLY A 2 18.48 -10.81 3.16
N ALA A 3 17.26 -10.48 2.73
CA ALA A 3 16.76 -10.83 1.40
C ALA A 3 17.69 -10.33 0.27
N GLU A 4 17.73 -11.04 -0.85
CA GLU A 4 18.31 -10.55 -2.09
C GLU A 4 17.52 -9.33 -2.59
N VAL A 5 18.21 -8.25 -2.94
CA VAL A 5 17.57 -6.99 -3.34
C VAL A 5 17.88 -6.73 -4.81
N HIS A 6 16.82 -6.52 -5.58
CA HIS A 6 16.93 -6.06 -6.96
C HIS A 6 16.26 -4.70 -7.13
N ASP A 7 16.94 -3.78 -7.79
CA ASP A 7 16.45 -2.41 -7.97
C ASP A 7 15.41 -2.31 -9.10
N TRP A 8 14.22 -1.83 -8.75
CA TRP A 8 13.22 -1.37 -9.71
C TRP A 8 13.03 0.14 -9.60
N ARG A 9 13.65 0.90 -10.50
CA ARG A 9 13.57 2.37 -10.52
C ARG A 9 12.25 2.82 -11.15
N ALA A 10 11.30 3.22 -10.31
CA ALA A 10 10.01 3.79 -10.72
C ALA A 10 9.68 5.06 -9.93
N GLY A 11 9.03 6.02 -10.59
CA GLY A 11 8.46 7.19 -9.91
C GLY A 11 7.29 6.81 -9.00
N ARG A 12 6.82 7.72 -8.16
CA ARG A 12 5.72 7.45 -7.21
C ARG A 12 4.37 7.24 -7.89
N ASP A 13 4.04 8.10 -8.85
CA ASP A 13 2.72 8.16 -9.46
C ASP A 13 2.71 7.54 -10.87
N PRO A 14 1.57 7.01 -11.35
CA PRO A 14 1.39 6.67 -12.75
C PRO A 14 1.62 7.90 -13.63
N GLY A 15 2.43 7.76 -14.67
CA GLY A 15 2.78 8.87 -15.56
C GLY A 15 3.44 8.36 -16.84
N PRO A 16 4.07 9.24 -17.64
CA PRO A 16 4.67 8.87 -18.93
C PRO A 16 5.69 7.73 -18.84
N GLY A 17 6.33 7.55 -17.68
CA GLY A 17 7.30 6.48 -17.42
C GLY A 17 6.69 5.08 -17.25
N LEU A 18 5.37 4.94 -17.09
CA LEU A 18 4.72 3.69 -16.68
C LEU A 18 5.06 2.51 -17.59
N VAL A 19 5.11 2.72 -18.90
CA VAL A 19 5.44 1.67 -19.87
C VAL A 19 6.87 1.17 -19.67
N ARG A 20 7.83 2.09 -19.54
CA ARG A 20 9.24 1.76 -19.32
C ARG A 20 9.46 1.07 -17.97
N GLU A 21 8.80 1.55 -16.93
CA GLU A 21 8.85 0.99 -15.58
C GLU A 21 8.23 -0.42 -15.56
N THR A 22 7.12 -0.63 -16.26
CA THR A 22 6.50 -1.96 -16.37
C THR A 22 7.39 -2.92 -17.15
N ALA A 23 8.03 -2.44 -18.23
CA ALA A 23 8.96 -3.24 -19.02
C ALA A 23 10.24 -3.61 -18.24
N SER A 24 10.78 -2.70 -17.42
CA SER A 24 11.92 -3.04 -16.55
C SER A 24 11.53 -4.05 -15.48
N LEU A 25 10.34 -3.91 -14.88
CA LEU A 25 9.81 -4.90 -13.95
C LEU A 25 9.62 -6.27 -14.61
N ALA A 26 9.15 -6.30 -15.86
CA ALA A 26 9.00 -7.55 -16.61
C ALA A 26 10.33 -8.26 -16.89
N ARG A 27 11.43 -7.52 -17.03
CA ARG A 27 12.77 -8.13 -17.13
C ARG A 27 13.17 -8.73 -15.81
N LEU A 28 13.01 -7.97 -14.73
CA LEU A 28 13.36 -8.41 -13.39
C LEU A 28 12.58 -9.65 -12.96
N VAL A 29 11.26 -9.69 -13.19
CA VAL A 29 10.44 -10.88 -12.87
C VAL A 29 10.91 -12.12 -13.65
N ARG A 30 11.35 -11.97 -14.90
CA ARG A 30 11.90 -13.09 -15.67
C ARG A 30 13.28 -13.54 -15.18
N GLU A 31 14.11 -12.61 -14.74
CA GLU A 31 15.45 -12.89 -14.21
C GLU A 31 15.38 -13.59 -12.86
N VAL A 32 14.51 -13.12 -11.96
CA VAL A 32 14.30 -13.71 -10.63
C VAL A 32 13.55 -15.03 -10.72
N GLY A 33 12.59 -15.16 -11.65
CA GLY A 33 11.74 -16.34 -11.78
C GLY A 33 10.96 -16.68 -10.50
N PRO A 34 10.20 -15.73 -9.91
CA PRO A 34 9.60 -15.94 -8.60
C PRO A 34 8.41 -16.91 -8.66
N ASP A 35 8.25 -17.71 -7.61
CA ASP A 35 7.07 -18.57 -7.42
C ASP A 35 5.83 -17.80 -6.94
N LEU A 36 6.03 -16.60 -6.37
CA LEU A 36 4.99 -15.73 -5.82
C LEU A 36 5.38 -14.27 -5.99
N VAL A 37 4.43 -13.42 -6.39
CA VAL A 37 4.59 -11.97 -6.37
C VAL A 37 3.72 -11.35 -5.28
N HIS A 38 4.34 -10.70 -4.32
CA HIS A 38 3.64 -9.85 -3.35
C HIS A 38 3.86 -8.38 -3.71
N ALA A 39 2.84 -7.74 -4.28
CA ALA A 39 2.89 -6.35 -4.69
C ALA A 39 2.32 -5.44 -3.59
N HIS A 40 3.13 -4.47 -3.16
CA HIS A 40 2.74 -3.47 -2.16
C HIS A 40 2.53 -2.12 -2.83
N SER A 41 1.50 -1.37 -2.44
CA SER A 41 1.15 -0.04 -2.97
C SER A 41 0.53 -0.02 -4.37
N ALA A 42 -0.25 1.03 -4.63
CA ALA A 42 -0.99 1.28 -5.87
C ALA A 42 -0.19 1.05 -7.17
N LYS A 43 0.94 1.75 -7.34
CA LYS A 43 1.69 1.73 -8.61
C LYS A 43 2.43 0.43 -8.81
N ALA A 44 3.08 -0.11 -7.78
CA ALA A 44 3.73 -1.41 -7.91
C ALA A 44 2.69 -2.51 -8.16
N GLY A 45 1.54 -2.44 -7.49
CA GLY A 45 0.39 -3.31 -7.77
C GLY A 45 -0.12 -3.20 -9.20
N LEU A 46 -0.15 -2.00 -9.78
CA LEU A 46 -0.46 -1.78 -11.20
C LEU A 46 0.56 -2.49 -12.11
N CYS A 47 1.85 -2.16 -11.96
CA CYS A 47 2.90 -2.69 -12.81
C CYS A 47 3.04 -4.21 -12.66
N ALA A 48 3.12 -4.72 -11.43
CA ALA A 48 3.30 -6.15 -11.16
C ALA A 48 2.18 -6.99 -11.77
N ARG A 49 0.92 -6.60 -11.58
CA ARG A 49 -0.24 -7.31 -12.13
C ARG A 49 -0.31 -7.21 -13.66
N LEU A 50 0.14 -6.11 -14.26
CA LEU A 50 0.28 -6.00 -15.72
C LEU A 50 1.36 -6.92 -16.29
N VAL A 51 2.44 -7.15 -15.53
CA VAL A 51 3.54 -8.03 -15.92
C VAL A 51 3.13 -9.49 -15.80
N VAL A 52 2.65 -9.92 -14.63
CA VAL A 52 2.39 -11.34 -14.36
C VAL A 52 1.07 -11.81 -14.95
N ARG A 53 0.03 -10.97 -14.97
CA ARG A 53 -1.30 -11.25 -15.53
C ARG A 53 -1.87 -12.61 -15.11
N GLY A 54 -1.69 -12.98 -13.84
CA GLY A 54 -2.16 -14.26 -13.28
C GLY A 54 -1.34 -15.50 -13.66
N ARG A 55 -0.19 -15.34 -14.32
CA ARG A 55 0.72 -16.47 -14.64
C ARG A 55 1.56 -16.93 -13.45
N ILE A 56 1.72 -16.06 -12.45
CA ILE A 56 2.43 -16.32 -11.21
C ILE A 56 1.44 -15.99 -10.08
N PRO A 57 1.31 -16.85 -9.05
CA PRO A 57 0.54 -16.53 -7.86
C PRO A 57 0.84 -15.11 -7.36
N THR A 58 -0.19 -14.34 -7.09
CA THR A 58 -0.08 -12.90 -6.81
C THR A 58 -0.90 -12.49 -5.59
N VAL A 59 -0.22 -11.90 -4.61
CA VAL A 59 -0.83 -11.20 -3.47
C VAL A 59 -0.68 -9.70 -3.70
N TYR A 60 -1.76 -8.95 -3.50
CA TYR A 60 -1.74 -7.49 -3.56
C TYR A 60 -2.10 -6.89 -2.21
N GLN A 61 -1.27 -6.00 -1.71
CA GLN A 61 -1.48 -5.27 -0.46
C GLN A 61 -1.51 -3.75 -0.73
N PRO A 62 -2.70 -3.10 -0.67
CA PRO A 62 -2.84 -1.70 -1.07
C PRO A 62 -2.08 -0.71 -0.16
N HIS A 63 -2.15 -0.86 1.16
CA HIS A 63 -1.62 0.09 2.17
C HIS A 63 -2.25 1.49 2.11
N ALA A 64 -3.48 1.57 1.61
CA ALA A 64 -4.24 2.71 1.08
C ALA A 64 -4.51 2.53 -0.41
N TRP A 65 -5.75 2.75 -0.82
CA TRP A 65 -6.15 2.54 -2.20
C TRP A 65 -5.66 3.66 -3.10
N SER A 66 -5.33 3.30 -4.35
CA SER A 66 -4.86 4.21 -5.40
C SER A 66 -5.78 5.42 -5.60
N PHE A 67 -7.09 5.24 -5.45
CA PHE A 67 -8.10 6.30 -5.60
C PHE A 67 -8.28 7.19 -4.37
N GLU A 68 -7.76 6.82 -3.20
CA GLU A 68 -7.76 7.69 -2.02
C GLU A 68 -6.69 8.78 -2.12
N ALA A 69 -5.65 8.55 -2.92
CA ALA A 69 -4.53 9.47 -3.11
C ALA A 69 -4.75 10.51 -4.24
N VAL A 70 -5.83 10.38 -5.03
CA VAL A 70 -6.07 11.20 -6.24
C VAL A 70 -7.51 11.73 -6.26
N ARG A 71 -7.74 12.88 -6.90
CA ARG A 71 -9.08 13.48 -7.07
C ARG A 71 -9.52 13.46 -8.53
N GLY A 72 -10.82 13.54 -8.79
CA GLY A 72 -11.38 13.72 -10.13
C GLY A 72 -11.25 12.49 -11.05
N THR A 73 -10.96 12.72 -12.34
CA THR A 73 -10.90 11.69 -13.39
C THR A 73 -9.84 10.62 -13.13
N THR A 74 -8.71 11.00 -12.52
CA THR A 74 -7.65 10.06 -12.11
C THR A 74 -8.15 9.06 -11.06
N ALA A 75 -9.08 9.45 -10.18
CA ALA A 75 -9.70 8.55 -9.21
C ALA A 75 -10.63 7.53 -9.90
N ALA A 76 -11.34 7.93 -10.95
CA ALA A 76 -12.16 7.00 -11.72
C ALA A 76 -11.31 5.95 -12.46
N LEU A 77 -10.22 6.38 -13.10
CA LEU A 77 -9.26 5.46 -13.74
C LEU A 77 -8.62 4.52 -12.73
N ALA A 78 -8.21 5.03 -11.57
CA ALA A 78 -7.66 4.23 -10.48
C ALA A 78 -8.66 3.15 -10.02
N ARG A 79 -9.93 3.51 -9.79
CA ARG A 79 -10.98 2.52 -9.44
C ARG A 79 -11.15 1.45 -10.52
N SER A 80 -11.29 1.86 -11.78
CA SER A 80 -11.43 0.91 -12.89
C SER A 80 -10.22 -0.03 -12.98
N TRP A 81 -9.03 0.50 -12.75
CA TRP A 81 -7.82 -0.31 -12.70
C TRP A 81 -7.85 -1.30 -11.54
N GLU A 82 -8.18 -0.89 -10.32
CA GLU A 82 -8.19 -1.80 -9.16
C GLU A 82 -9.17 -2.96 -9.37
N ARG A 83 -10.37 -2.66 -9.89
CA ARG A 83 -11.35 -3.69 -10.28
C ARG A 83 -10.79 -4.65 -11.30
N PHE A 84 -10.21 -4.11 -12.37
CA PHE A 84 -9.69 -4.90 -13.47
C PHE A 84 -8.44 -5.69 -13.09
N GLY A 85 -7.61 -5.16 -12.18
CA GLY A 85 -6.41 -5.83 -11.69
C GLY A 85 -6.71 -6.97 -10.72
N ALA A 86 -7.87 -6.95 -10.07
CA ALA A 86 -8.28 -8.01 -9.13
C ALA A 86 -8.33 -9.39 -9.79
N ARG A 87 -8.72 -9.51 -11.05
CA ARG A 87 -8.71 -10.80 -11.79
C ARG A 87 -7.31 -11.39 -12.05
N TRP A 88 -6.25 -10.63 -11.77
CA TRP A 88 -4.86 -11.08 -11.82
C TRP A 88 -4.25 -11.20 -10.42
N THR A 89 -5.09 -11.27 -9.40
CA THR A 89 -4.70 -11.30 -8.00
C THR A 89 -5.38 -12.49 -7.34
N ASP A 90 -4.59 -13.40 -6.78
CA ASP A 90 -5.09 -14.57 -6.06
C ASP A 90 -5.56 -14.18 -4.65
N ARG A 91 -4.93 -13.18 -4.03
CA ARG A 91 -5.35 -12.63 -2.74
C ARG A 91 -5.15 -11.13 -2.63
N VAL A 92 -6.16 -10.41 -2.13
CA VAL A 92 -6.00 -9.03 -1.67
C VAL A 92 -5.88 -9.01 -0.15
N LEU A 93 -4.72 -8.59 0.33
CA LEU A 93 -4.41 -8.48 1.75
C LEU A 93 -4.62 -7.04 2.19
N CYS A 94 -5.55 -6.81 3.11
CA CYS A 94 -5.82 -5.50 3.70
C CYS A 94 -5.24 -5.42 5.12
N VAL A 95 -4.71 -4.25 5.49
CA VAL A 95 -4.18 -4.02 6.84
C VAL A 95 -5.26 -3.66 7.86
N SER A 96 -6.50 -3.45 7.39
CA SER A 96 -7.66 -3.17 8.23
C SER A 96 -8.98 -3.53 7.55
N GLU A 97 -10.02 -3.73 8.35
CA GLU A 97 -11.40 -3.87 7.85
C GLU A 97 -11.88 -2.62 7.11
N ALA A 98 -11.46 -1.43 7.53
CA ALA A 98 -11.80 -0.19 6.85
C ALA A 98 -11.25 -0.18 5.41
N GLU A 99 -9.99 -0.60 5.23
CA GLU A 99 -9.38 -0.71 3.90
C GLU A 99 -10.13 -1.73 3.03
N ARG A 100 -10.49 -2.92 3.57
CA ARG A 100 -11.30 -3.90 2.84
C ARG A 100 -12.63 -3.30 2.38
N ARG A 101 -13.38 -2.69 3.30
CA ARG A 101 -14.68 -2.06 3.00
C ARG A 101 -14.56 -0.96 1.95
N THR A 102 -13.49 -0.17 1.97
CA THR A 102 -13.22 0.84 0.93
C THR A 102 -13.07 0.20 -0.46
N GLY A 103 -12.39 -0.96 -0.56
CA GLY A 103 -12.27 -1.72 -1.80
C GLY A 103 -13.61 -2.28 -2.29
N GLU A 104 -14.39 -2.85 -1.38
CA GLU A 104 -15.73 -3.39 -1.68
C GLU A 104 -16.71 -2.29 -2.12
N ALA A 105 -16.69 -1.13 -1.45
CA ALA A 105 -17.53 0.01 -1.79
C ALA A 105 -17.26 0.55 -3.20
N VAL A 106 -16.03 0.36 -3.70
CA VAL A 106 -15.69 0.66 -5.09
C VAL A 106 -15.80 -0.55 -6.00
N GLY A 107 -16.42 -1.66 -5.60
CA GLY A 107 -16.71 -2.81 -6.47
C GLY A 107 -15.49 -3.63 -6.88
N VAL A 108 -14.43 -3.65 -6.08
CA VAL A 108 -13.36 -4.64 -6.26
C VAL A 108 -13.90 -6.00 -5.81
N GLU A 109 -13.80 -7.00 -6.68
CA GLU A 109 -14.15 -8.39 -6.38
C GLU A 109 -12.85 -9.18 -6.23
N ALA A 110 -12.57 -9.70 -5.04
CA ALA A 110 -11.33 -10.40 -4.71
C ALA A 110 -11.53 -11.43 -3.61
N ASP A 111 -10.58 -12.37 -3.48
CA ASP A 111 -10.39 -13.15 -2.26
C ASP A 111 -9.64 -12.29 -1.24
N TRP A 112 -10.34 -11.91 -0.17
CA TRP A 112 -9.85 -10.97 0.82
C TRP A 112 -9.17 -11.67 2.00
N SER A 113 -8.17 -11.01 2.58
CA SER A 113 -7.67 -11.33 3.92
C SER A 113 -7.33 -10.04 4.65
N VAL A 114 -7.72 -9.94 5.91
CA VAL A 114 -7.34 -8.79 6.75
C VAL A 114 -6.27 -9.24 7.74
N VAL A 115 -5.08 -8.65 7.64
CA VAL A 115 -3.95 -8.89 8.54
C VAL A 115 -3.43 -7.56 9.03
N HIS A 116 -3.66 -7.26 10.31
CA HIS A 116 -3.23 -6.01 10.91
C HIS A 116 -1.71 -5.90 10.98
N ASN A 117 -1.20 -4.68 10.86
CA ASN A 117 0.23 -4.41 11.02
C ASN A 117 0.70 -4.81 12.43
N GLY A 118 1.79 -5.57 12.49
CA GLY A 118 2.42 -5.95 13.75
C GLY A 118 3.19 -4.78 14.38
N VAL A 119 3.17 -4.72 15.71
CA VAL A 119 4.00 -3.83 16.52
C VAL A 119 4.73 -4.66 17.57
N ASP A 120 6.03 -4.41 17.73
CA ASP A 120 6.82 -5.04 18.79
C ASP A 120 6.46 -4.41 20.14
N THR A 121 5.58 -5.08 20.89
CA THR A 121 5.08 -4.57 22.17
C THR A 121 6.14 -4.53 23.25
N ALA A 122 7.17 -5.37 23.18
CA ALA A 122 8.26 -5.37 24.16
C ALA A 122 9.15 -4.12 23.98
N ARG A 123 9.42 -3.72 22.73
CA ARG A 123 10.16 -2.48 22.44
C ARG A 123 9.44 -1.22 22.95
N PHE A 124 8.11 -1.22 22.94
CA PHE A 124 7.29 -0.08 23.35
C PHE A 124 6.68 -0.23 24.74
N ALA A 125 7.12 -1.22 25.52
CA ALA A 125 6.78 -1.31 26.93
C ALA A 125 7.32 -0.07 27.66
N ASN A 126 6.47 0.57 28.46
CA ASN A 126 6.88 1.67 29.31
C ASN A 126 6.50 1.35 30.75
N ASP A 127 7.50 0.90 31.51
CA ASP A 127 7.32 0.50 32.92
C ASP A 127 7.60 1.65 33.90
N GLY A 128 7.92 2.85 33.40
CA GLY A 128 8.26 4.03 34.20
C GLY A 128 7.14 5.06 34.30
N PRO A 129 7.16 5.92 35.35
CA PRO A 129 6.22 7.05 35.44
C PRO A 129 6.38 7.98 34.23
N PRO A 130 5.32 8.70 33.83
CA PRO A 130 5.40 9.67 32.75
C PRO A 130 6.51 10.69 33.01
N ARG A 131 7.35 10.91 32.00
CA ARG A 131 8.52 11.81 32.10
C ARG A 131 8.14 13.28 32.32
N ASN A 132 6.96 13.68 31.86
CA ASN A 132 6.45 15.04 32.05
C ASN A 132 5.32 15.00 33.10
N PRO A 133 5.47 15.69 34.24
CA PRO A 133 4.43 15.76 35.26
C PRO A 133 3.22 16.62 34.83
N ALA A 134 3.35 17.45 33.78
CA ALA A 134 2.25 18.23 33.24
C ALA A 134 1.42 17.43 32.21
N PRO A 135 0.11 17.74 32.04
CA PRO A 135 -0.69 17.20 30.95
C PRO A 135 0.01 17.39 29.61
N THR A 136 0.26 16.28 28.91
CA THR A 136 1.03 16.26 27.66
C THR A 136 0.21 15.57 26.58
N VAL A 137 0.02 16.24 25.45
CA VAL A 137 -0.55 15.63 24.24
C VAL A 137 0.54 15.45 23.20
N VAL A 138 0.55 14.29 22.55
CA VAL A 138 1.56 13.90 21.56
C VAL A 138 0.88 13.50 20.26
N CYS A 139 1.35 14.06 19.14
CA CYS A 139 0.99 13.62 17.80
C CYS A 139 2.23 13.06 17.10
N VAL A 140 2.21 11.76 16.77
CA VAL A 140 3.31 11.08 16.08
C VAL A 140 2.91 10.78 14.64
N GLY A 141 3.56 11.44 13.69
CA GLY A 141 3.33 11.21 12.27
C GLY A 141 4.05 12.20 11.38
N ARG A 142 4.08 11.92 10.06
CA ARG A 142 4.58 12.86 9.06
C ARG A 142 3.85 14.19 9.17
N LEU A 143 4.57 15.31 8.98
CA LEU A 143 3.97 16.64 8.91
C LEU A 143 3.23 16.81 7.57
N CYS A 144 1.94 16.53 7.58
CA CYS A 144 1.06 16.73 6.43
C CYS A 144 -0.38 16.91 6.89
N ARG A 145 -1.21 17.59 6.08
CA ARG A 145 -2.63 17.85 6.44
C ARG A 145 -3.40 16.59 6.85
N GLN A 146 -3.12 15.44 6.24
CA GLN A 146 -3.77 14.18 6.57
C GLN A 146 -3.55 13.74 8.03
N LYS A 147 -2.48 14.20 8.68
CA LYS A 147 -2.13 13.82 10.05
C LYS A 147 -2.64 14.80 11.11
N GLY A 148 -3.28 15.89 10.71
CA GLY A 148 -4.10 16.73 11.58
C GLY A 148 -3.35 17.44 12.71
N GLN A 149 -2.03 17.67 12.57
CA GLN A 149 -1.26 18.40 13.58
C GLN A 149 -1.78 19.83 13.77
N ASP A 150 -2.27 20.46 12.70
CA ASP A 150 -2.93 21.76 12.72
C ASP A 150 -4.19 21.76 13.58
N VAL A 151 -5.01 20.72 13.45
CA VAL A 151 -6.24 20.55 14.25
C VAL A 151 -5.91 20.35 15.72
N LEU A 152 -4.89 19.52 16.02
CA LEU A 152 -4.44 19.33 17.40
C LEU A 152 -4.00 20.65 18.03
N LEU A 153 -3.16 21.42 17.34
CA LEU A 153 -2.65 22.70 17.84
C LEU A 153 -3.75 23.74 18.03
N ALA A 154 -4.80 23.72 17.22
CA ALA A 154 -5.92 24.63 17.36
C ALA A 154 -6.86 24.29 18.54
N ALA A 155 -6.87 23.02 18.96
CA ALA A 155 -7.77 22.50 20.00
C ALA A 155 -7.09 22.37 21.38
N TRP A 156 -5.78 22.54 21.45
CA TRP A 156 -4.97 22.44 22.66
C TRP A 156 -4.68 23.82 23.25
#